data_AF-A0A3B9JXR2-F1
#
_entry.id   AF-A0A3B9JXR2-F1
#
_cell.length_a   1.000
_cell.length_b   1.000
_cell.length_c   1.000
_cell.angle_alpha   90.00
_cell.angle_beta   90.00
_cell.angle_gamma   90.00
#
_symmetry.space_group_name_H-M   'P 1'
#
loop_
_entity.id
_entity.type
_entity.pdbx_description
1 polymer ?
#
loop_
_entity_poly.entity_id
_entity_poly.type
_entity_poly.pdbx_seq_one_letter_code
_entity_poly.pdbx_strand_id
1 'polypeptide(L)' 'MGRGRQKAKNTKVARELKYFSPATDYSALEAELSHVPEGEPEYEDKWADLYDDEETEEEPA' A
#
# COMPACT_ATOMS: atom_id res chain seq x y z
N MET A 1 -9.02 -18.05 -39.62
CA MET A 1 -7.64 -18.29 -39.13
C MET A 1 -7.08 -17.19 -38.19
N GLY A 2 -7.88 -16.30 -37.59
CA GLY A 2 -7.35 -15.19 -36.75
C GLY A 2 -7.36 -15.40 -35.23
N ARG A 3 -8.00 -16.46 -34.73
CA ARG A 3 -8.25 -16.65 -33.28
C ARG A 3 -6.98 -16.94 -32.46
N GLY A 4 -6.02 -17.70 -33.01
CA GLY A 4 -4.77 -18.03 -32.31
C GLY A 4 -3.91 -16.79 -32.00
N ARG A 5 -3.86 -15.84 -32.94
CA ARG A 5 -3.14 -14.56 -32.75
C ARG A 5 -3.82 -13.67 -31.71
N GLN A 6 -5.15 -13.61 -31.71
CA GLN A 6 -5.90 -12.89 -30.68
C GLN A 6 -5.69 -13.51 -29.29
N LYS A 7 -5.74 -14.85 -29.20
CA LYS A 7 -5.47 -15.56 -27.94
C LYS A 7 -4.07 -15.25 -27.40
N ALA A 8 -3.05 -15.28 -28.25
CA ALA A 8 -1.68 -14.96 -27.86
C ALA A 8 -1.51 -13.49 -27.42
N LYS A 9 -2.19 -12.54 -28.08
CA LYS A 9 -2.19 -11.13 -27.67
C LYS A 9 -2.87 -10.96 -26.30
N ASN A 10 -4.03 -11.59 -26.10
CA ASN A 10 -4.78 -11.46 -24.85
C ASN A 10 -4.03 -12.08 -23.67
N THR A 11 -3.36 -13.23 -23.85
CA THR A 11 -2.55 -13.82 -22.77
C THR A 11 -1.33 -12.97 -22.42
N LYS A 12 -0.74 -12.28 -23.40
CA LYS A 12 0.33 -11.31 -23.14
C LYS A 12 -0.17 -10.14 -22.28
N VAL A 13 -1.26 -9.50 -22.70
CA VAL A 13 -1.88 -8.39 -21.96
C VAL A 13 -2.32 -8.82 -20.56
N ALA A 14 -2.93 -10.00 -20.42
CA ALA A 14 -3.34 -10.51 -19.11
C ALA A 14 -2.14 -10.74 -18.17
N ARG A 15 -1.00 -11.18 -18.70
CA ARG A 15 0.24 -11.31 -17.92
C ARG A 15 0.77 -9.93 -17.51
N GLU A 16 0.81 -8.99 -18.45
CA GLU A 16 1.20 -7.61 -18.15
C GLU A 16 0.33 -7.05 -17.02
N LEU A 17 -1.00 -7.16 -17.12
CA LEU A 17 -1.93 -6.70 -16.08
C LEU A 17 -1.75 -7.43 -14.73
N LYS A 18 -1.54 -8.75 -14.74
CA LYS A 18 -1.39 -9.55 -13.51
C LYS A 18 -0.15 -9.14 -12.71
N TYR A 19 0.94 -8.82 -13.42
CA TYR A 19 2.23 -8.48 -12.81
C TYR A 19 2.56 -6.99 -12.95
N PHE A 20 1.58 -6.17 -13.33
CA PHE A 20 1.73 -4.72 -13.38
C PHE A 20 1.67 -4.20 -11.96
N SER A 21 2.80 -3.65 -11.50
CA SER A 21 2.83 -2.78 -10.33
C SER A 21 3.01 -1.36 -10.84
N PRO A 22 2.04 -0.45 -10.63
CA PRO A 22 2.20 0.94 -11.02
C PRO A 22 3.34 1.56 -10.23
N ALA A 23 4.09 2.47 -10.87
CA ALA A 23 5.03 3.30 -10.14
C ALA A 23 4.24 4.28 -9.27
N THR A 24 4.46 4.24 -7.96
CA THR A 24 3.89 5.18 -7.01
C THR A 24 4.72 6.46 -7.01
N ASP A 25 4.06 7.61 -7.18
CA ASP A 25 4.71 8.91 -7.00
C ASP A 25 4.77 9.24 -5.50
N TYR A 26 5.93 9.00 -4.91
CA TYR A 26 6.16 9.27 -3.49
C TYR A 26 6.14 10.76 -3.15
N SER A 27 6.48 11.64 -4.11
CA SER A 27 6.52 13.08 -3.87
C SER A 27 5.12 13.69 -3.74
N ALA A 28 4.18 13.22 -4.58
CA ALA A 28 2.77 13.58 -4.46
C ALA A 28 2.16 13.05 -3.16
N LEU A 29 2.47 11.80 -2.79
CA LEU A 29 1.98 11.18 -1.56
C LEU A 29 2.43 11.93 -0.30
N GLU A 30 3.71 12.34 -0.24
CA GLU A 30 4.24 13.11 0.88
C GLU A 30 3.55 14.48 1.00
N ALA A 31 3.30 15.15 -0.13
CA ALA A 31 2.59 16.44 -0.14
C ALA A 31 1.15 16.30 0.39
N GLU A 32 0.46 15.20 0.07
CA GLU A 32 -0.87 14.91 0.60
C GLU A 32 -0.85 14.60 2.11
N LEU A 33 0.11 13.78 2.57
CA LEU A 33 0.23 13.38 3.97
C LEU A 33 0.71 14.52 4.89
N SER A 34 1.56 15.41 4.38
CA SER A 34 2.09 16.54 5.15
C SER A 34 1.08 17.66 5.36
N HIS A 35 -0.03 17.68 4.60
CA HIS A 35 -1.10 18.65 4.78
C HIS A 35 -2.06 18.21 5.88
N VAL A 36 -1.64 18.32 7.15
CA VAL A 36 -2.55 18.19 8.29
C VAL A 36 -3.25 19.55 8.47
N PRO A 37 -4.58 19.65 8.25
CA PRO A 37 -5.30 20.88 8.55
C PRO A 37 -5.23 21.17 10.05
N GLU A 38 -4.85 22.41 10.42
CA GLU A 38 -4.88 22.88 11.80
C GLU A 38 -6.33 22.77 12.34
N GLY A 39 -6.60 21.73 13.15
CA GLY A 39 -7.90 21.52 13.79
C GLY A 39 -8.55 20.16 13.57
N GLU A 40 -7.91 19.21 12.88
CA GLU A 40 -8.40 17.83 12.88
C GLU A 40 -8.17 17.13 14.24
N PRO A 41 -9.12 16.27 14.67
CA PRO A 41 -8.97 15.53 15.92
C PRO A 41 -7.73 14.65 15.86
N GLU A 42 -7.02 14.57 16.97
CA GLU A 42 -5.87 13.68 17.14
C GLU A 42 -6.27 12.27 16.71
N TYR A 43 -5.50 11.68 15.80
CA TYR A 43 -5.83 10.41 15.19
C TYR A 43 -5.63 9.30 16.23
N GLU A 44 -6.71 8.90 16.90
CA GLU A 44 -6.68 7.79 17.87
C GLU A 44 -6.43 6.46 17.14
N ASP A 45 -5.26 5.87 17.37
CA ASP A 45 -4.94 4.54 16.84
C ASP A 45 -5.74 3.47 17.59
N LYS A 46 -6.78 2.96 16.92
CA LYS A 46 -7.69 1.94 17.45
C LYS A 46 -7.03 0.58 17.72
N TRP A 47 -5.78 0.41 17.29
CA TRP A 47 -5.02 -0.83 17.43
C TRP A 47 -3.87 -0.70 18.44
N ALA A 48 -3.69 0.47 19.07
CA ALA A 48 -2.64 0.68 20.08
C ALA A 48 -2.70 -0.37 21.20
N ASP A 49 -3.90 -0.68 21.69
CA ASP A 49 -4.14 -1.66 22.76
C ASP A 49 -3.75 -3.12 22.38
N LEU A 50 -3.55 -3.43 21.10
CA LEU A 50 -3.19 -4.78 20.65
C LEU A 50 -1.68 -5.03 20.65
N TYR A 51 -0.87 -3.99 20.78
CA TYR A 51 0.58 -4.06 20.71
C TYR A 51 1.28 -3.57 22.00
N ASP A 52 0.54 -2.99 22.94
CA ASP A 52 1.09 -2.46 24.21
C ASP A 52 1.72 -3.54 25.12
N ASP A 53 1.35 -4.81 24.90
CA ASP A 53 1.80 -5.95 25.71
C ASP A 53 3.09 -6.64 25.19
N GLU A 54 3.60 -6.33 23.99
CA GLU A 54 4.79 -7.02 23.42
C GLU A 54 6.12 -6.26 23.57
N GLU A 55 6.12 -4.98 23.98
CA GLU A 55 7.36 -4.17 24.11
C GLU A 55 7.93 -4.10 25.54
N THR A 56 7.21 -4.62 26.56
CA THR A 56 7.62 -4.47 27.98
C THR A 56 8.38 -5.65 28.59
N GLU A 57 8.63 -6.74 27.86
CA GLU A 57 9.32 -7.93 28.40
C GLU A 57 10.82 -8.07 28.03
N GLU A 58 11.44 -7.12 27.32
CA GLU A 58 12.89 -7.17 27.04
C GLU A 58 13.68 -6.20 27.97
N GLU A 59 14.39 -6.80 28.96
CA GLU A 59 15.33 -6.25 29.98
C GLU A 59 14.74 -5.82 31.34
N PRO A 60 15.22 -6.35 32.50
CA PRO A 60 16.62 -6.13 32.94
C PRO A 60 17.36 -7.26 33.73
N ALA A 61 18.71 -7.15 33.65
CA ALA A 61 19.81 -7.57 34.57
C ALA A 61 20.43 -8.97 34.47
#